data_AF-A0A497CER7-F1
#
_entry.id   AF-A0A497CER7-F1
#
_cell.length_a   1.000
_cell.length_b   1.000
_cell.length_c   1.000
_cell.angle_alpha   90.00
_cell.angle_beta   90.00
_cell.angle_gamma   90.00
#
_symmetry.space_group_name_H-M   'P 1'
#
loop_
_entity.id
_entity.type
_entity.pdbx_description
1 polymer ?
#
loop_
_entity_poly.entity_id
_entity_poly.type
_entity_poly.pdbx_seq_one_letter_code
_entity_poly.pdbx_strand_id
1 'polypeptide(L)'
;MAKKQVRKKKATKVKVTPAGLGDVVENVLESKPIKPLTKVIKKAIFKDNDDCGCEERKQKLNKLFPIRRKPVRCFTEDLYKRYSNYIKNRTLKLWNDKEIDLLIETYAYIFATQYRKIDLCKNCQGSGKLLLKMSNELDKVHSSYES
;
A
#
# COMPACT_ATOMS: atom_id res chain seq x y z
N MET A 1 30.56 11.05 -43.64
CA MET A 1 30.57 10.43 -42.30
C MET A 1 29.52 11.10 -41.42
N ALA A 2 28.30 10.53 -41.35
CA ALA A 2 27.19 11.13 -40.60
C ALA A 2 27.22 10.69 -39.13
N LYS A 3 27.38 11.65 -38.20
CA LYS A 3 27.39 11.44 -36.75
C LYS A 3 25.98 11.02 -36.29
N LYS A 4 25.81 9.74 -35.94
CA LYS A 4 24.57 9.18 -35.40
C LYS A 4 24.37 9.69 -33.97
N GLN A 5 23.45 10.64 -33.79
CA GLN A 5 23.09 11.17 -32.48
C GLN A 5 22.42 10.08 -31.63
N VAL A 6 23.07 9.68 -30.54
CA VAL A 6 22.53 8.73 -29.56
C VAL A 6 21.43 9.43 -28.77
N ARG A 7 20.16 9.07 -29.03
CA ARG A 7 19.01 9.52 -28.23
C ARG A 7 19.16 8.98 -26.79
N LYS A 8 19.44 9.88 -25.83
CA LYS A 8 19.43 9.56 -24.39
C LYS A 8 18.03 9.07 -24.00
N LYS A 9 17.93 7.80 -23.57
CA LYS A 9 16.71 7.24 -22.99
C LYS A 9 16.40 7.98 -21.68
N LYS A 10 15.24 8.66 -21.61
CA LYS A 10 14.73 9.25 -20.36
C LYS A 10 14.52 8.12 -19.35
N ALA A 11 15.23 8.17 -18.22
CA ALA A 11 14.99 7.28 -17.10
C ALA A 11 13.54 7.47 -16.63
N THR A 12 12.72 6.44 -16.82
CA THR A 12 11.36 6.38 -16.29
C THR A 12 11.47 6.45 -14.77
N LYS A 13 10.94 7.51 -14.15
CA LYS A 13 10.90 7.60 -12.69
C LYS A 13 10.13 6.40 -12.16
N VAL A 14 10.82 5.49 -11.47
CA VAL A 14 10.19 4.42 -10.69
C VAL A 14 9.20 5.10 -9.76
N LYS A 15 7.90 4.79 -9.90
CA LYS A 15 6.87 5.25 -8.96
C LYS A 15 7.13 4.55 -7.64
N VAL A 16 7.94 5.16 -6.78
CA VAL A 16 8.11 4.70 -5.40
C VAL A 16 6.74 4.80 -4.74
N THR A 17 6.14 3.66 -4.42
CA THR A 17 4.89 3.66 -3.66
C THR A 17 5.21 4.14 -2.24
N PRO A 18 4.56 5.20 -1.73
CA PRO A 18 4.84 5.69 -0.40
C PRO A 18 4.60 4.60 0.65
N ALA A 19 5.49 4.49 1.63
CA ALA A 19 5.41 3.51 2.71
C ALA A 19 4.38 3.93 3.77
N GLY A 20 4.26 5.23 4.00
CA GLY A 20 3.32 5.80 4.96
C GLY A 20 3.01 7.27 4.69
N LEU A 21 2.35 7.91 5.66
CA LEU A 21 1.91 9.30 5.54
C LEU A 21 3.08 10.30 5.41
N GLY A 22 4.23 9.99 6.02
CA GLY A 22 5.42 10.82 5.91
C GLY A 22 5.89 10.99 4.47
N ASP A 23 5.93 9.89 3.70
CA ASP A 23 6.28 9.92 2.27
C ASP A 23 5.23 10.67 1.44
N VAL A 24 3.95 10.59 1.81
CA VAL A 24 2.89 11.35 1.11
C VAL A 24 3.08 12.84 1.32
N VAL A 25 3.34 13.26 2.56
CA VAL A 25 3.59 14.66 2.90
C VAL A 25 4.82 15.17 2.15
N GLU A 26 5.93 14.43 2.15
CA GLU A 26 7.13 14.79 1.40
C GLU A 26 6.84 14.92 -0.10
N ASN A 27 6.18 13.94 -0.71
CA ASN A 27 5.83 13.98 -2.13
C ASN A 27 4.98 15.21 -2.50
N VAL A 28 4.08 15.63 -1.61
CA VAL A 28 3.26 16.85 -1.79
C VAL A 28 4.13 18.10 -1.65
N LEU A 29 5.00 18.19 -0.63
CA LEU A 29 5.86 19.35 -0.39
C LEU A 29 6.96 19.52 -1.46
N GLU A 30 7.41 18.42 -2.07
CA GLU A 30 8.37 18.41 -3.17
C GLU A 30 7.74 18.54 -4.56
N SER A 31 6.41 18.49 -4.62
CA SER A 31 5.69 18.68 -5.88
C SER A 31 6.03 20.04 -6.48
N LYS A 32 6.21 20.08 -7.80
CA LYS A 32 6.57 21.30 -8.53
C LYS A 32 5.77 22.56 -8.15
N PRO A 33 4.44 22.52 -7.94
CA PRO A 33 3.69 23.73 -7.56
C PRO A 33 4.00 24.24 -6.15
N ILE A 34 4.28 23.35 -5.19
CA ILE A 34 4.43 23.72 -3.76
C ILE A 34 5.90 23.88 -3.37
N LYS A 35 6.81 23.24 -4.12
CA LYS A 35 8.27 23.31 -3.94
C LYS A 35 8.87 24.72 -3.79
N PRO A 36 8.45 25.77 -4.54
CA PRO A 36 9.00 27.11 -4.33
C PRO A 36 8.62 27.68 -2.96
N LEU A 37 7.37 27.48 -2.53
CA LEU A 37 6.87 27.96 -1.25
C LEU A 37 7.54 27.24 -0.07
N THR A 38 7.67 25.92 -0.13
CA THR A 38 8.36 25.15 0.92
C THR A 38 9.81 25.57 1.08
N LYS A 39 10.52 25.90 -0.01
CA LYS A 39 11.90 26.41 0.06
C LYS A 39 11.97 27.79 0.73
N VAL A 40 11.04 28.70 0.42
CA VAL A 40 11.00 30.03 1.03
C VAL A 40 10.74 29.92 2.54
N ILE A 41 9.74 29.12 2.93
CA ILE A 41 9.40 28.89 4.34
C ILE A 41 10.56 28.24 5.09
N LYS A 42 11.20 27.22 4.50
CA LYS A 42 12.37 26.58 5.13
C LYS A 42 13.49 27.58 5.40
N LYS A 43 13.82 28.44 4.43
CA LYS A 43 14.85 29.49 4.59
C LYS A 43 14.47 30.58 5.58
N ALA A 44 13.19 30.92 5.66
CA ALA A 44 12.69 31.96 6.57
C ALA A 44 12.70 31.50 8.04
N ILE A 45 12.40 30.22 8.28
CA ILE A 45 12.27 29.66 9.64
C ILE A 45 13.59 29.04 10.12
N PHE A 46 14.31 28.36 9.24
CA PHE A 46 15.55 27.66 9.55
C PHE A 46 16.68 28.32 8.76
N LYS A 47 17.50 29.14 9.42
CA LYS A 47 18.71 29.73 8.81
C LYS A 47 19.61 28.58 8.35
N ASP A 48 20.10 28.67 7.11
CA ASP A 48 20.78 27.61 6.37
C ASP A 48 21.81 26.81 7.21
N ASN A 49 21.36 25.73 7.87
CA ASN A 49 22.11 24.55 8.38
C ASN A 49 21.45 23.83 9.57
N ASP A 50 20.40 24.37 10.19
CA ASP A 50 19.64 23.59 11.17
C ASP A 50 18.77 22.56 10.44
N ASP A 51 19.11 21.27 10.60
CA ASP A 51 18.26 20.19 10.12
C ASP A 51 16.93 20.27 10.88
N CYS A 52 15.88 20.70 10.17
CA CYS A 52 14.50 20.72 10.65
C CYS A 52 14.07 19.33 11.19
N GLY A 53 14.82 18.26 10.94
CA GLY A 53 14.50 16.89 11.36
C GLY A 53 13.42 16.30 10.46
N CYS A 54 13.29 16.79 9.22
CA CYS A 54 12.26 16.38 8.28
C CYS A 54 12.32 14.88 7.99
N GLU A 55 13.52 14.31 7.87
CA GLU A 55 13.69 12.87 7.64
C GLU A 55 13.26 12.04 8.84
N GLU A 56 13.64 12.43 10.05
CA GLU A 56 13.22 11.73 11.27
C GLU A 56 11.69 11.78 11.44
N ARG A 57 11.09 12.95 11.19
CA ARG A 57 9.63 13.12 11.27
C ARG A 57 8.93 12.29 10.20
N LYS A 58 9.44 12.27 8.97
CA LYS A 58 8.93 11.43 7.89
C LYS A 58 8.98 9.95 8.27
N GLN A 59 10.10 9.45 8.78
CA GLN A 59 10.22 8.06 9.22
C GLN A 59 9.28 7.74 10.39
N LYS A 60 9.17 8.64 11.39
CA LYS A 60 8.21 8.50 12.50
C LYS A 60 6.77 8.45 11.98
N LEU A 61 6.38 9.37 11.09
CA LEU A 61 5.06 9.40 10.47
C LEU A 61 4.78 8.16 9.62
N ASN A 62 5.77 7.64 8.88
CA ASN A 62 5.60 6.41 8.12
C ASN A 62 5.39 5.18 9.01
N LYS A 63 6.06 5.14 10.17
CA LYS A 63 5.89 4.07 11.16
C LYS A 63 4.52 4.13 11.84
N LEU A 64 4.06 5.33 12.19
CA LEU A 64 2.79 5.55 12.88
C LEU A 64 1.59 5.41 11.94
N PHE A 65 1.73 5.88 10.70
CA PHE A 65 0.66 5.89 9.69
C PHE A 65 1.11 5.17 8.42
N PRO A 66 1.33 3.85 8.49
CA PRO A 66 1.69 3.08 7.32
C PRO A 66 0.50 3.03 6.35
N ILE A 67 0.77 3.12 5.06
CA ILE A 67 -0.28 3.05 4.03
C ILE A 67 -0.86 1.65 3.91
N ARG A 68 -0.05 0.64 4.24
CA ARG A 68 -0.46 -0.78 4.19
C ARG A 68 -0.54 -1.32 5.60
N ARG A 69 -1.60 -2.07 5.88
CA ARG A 69 -1.65 -2.89 7.10
C ARG A 69 -0.53 -3.92 7.04
N LYS A 70 0.17 -4.08 8.17
CA LYS A 70 1.19 -5.10 8.31
C LYS A 70 0.51 -6.39 8.78
N PRO A 71 0.83 -7.55 8.19
CA PRO A 71 0.39 -8.82 8.74
C PRO A 71 0.97 -8.99 10.15
N VAL A 72 0.13 -9.40 11.07
CA VAL A 72 0.50 -9.77 12.44
C VAL A 72 1.00 -11.21 12.49
N ARG A 73 0.43 -12.09 11.65
CA ARG A 73 0.79 -13.52 11.56
C ARG A 73 1.11 -13.92 10.12
N CYS A 74 2.01 -14.89 9.99
CA CYS A 74 2.27 -15.60 8.74
C CYS A 74 1.13 -16.58 8.43
N PHE A 75 0.94 -16.95 7.16
CA PHE A 75 0.02 -18.02 6.81
C PHE A 75 0.48 -19.34 7.45
N THR A 76 -0.47 -20.12 7.98
CA THR A 76 -0.22 -21.55 8.22
C THR A 76 -0.25 -22.31 6.89
N GLU A 77 0.43 -23.45 6.80
CA GLU A 77 0.47 -24.25 5.55
C GLU A 77 -0.92 -24.58 4.99
N ASP A 78 -1.84 -25.01 5.84
CA ASP A 78 -3.19 -25.38 5.42
C ASP A 78 -3.99 -24.17 4.91
N LEU A 79 -3.98 -23.07 5.67
CA LEU A 79 -4.59 -21.80 5.26
C LEU A 79 -3.98 -21.27 3.95
N TYR A 80 -2.66 -21.38 3.78
CA TYR A 80 -1.98 -21.01 2.54
C TYR A 80 -2.46 -21.84 1.36
N LYS A 81 -2.58 -23.17 1.52
CA LYS A 81 -3.09 -24.07 0.47
C LYS A 81 -4.55 -23.73 0.12
N ARG A 82 -5.41 -23.56 1.12
CA ARG A 82 -6.81 -23.16 0.95
C ARG A 82 -6.92 -21.82 0.21
N TYR A 83 -6.18 -20.81 0.64
CA TYR A 83 -6.18 -19.48 0.03
C TYR A 83 -5.58 -19.48 -1.39
N SER A 84 -4.51 -20.24 -1.62
CA SER A 84 -3.90 -20.42 -2.95
C SER A 84 -4.89 -21.04 -3.94
N ASN A 85 -5.65 -22.05 -3.50
CA ASN A 85 -6.69 -22.65 -4.32
C ASN A 85 -7.82 -21.67 -4.61
N TYR A 86 -8.20 -20.83 -3.64
CA TYR A 86 -9.15 -19.74 -3.85
C TYR A 86 -8.66 -18.74 -4.90
N ILE A 87 -7.41 -18.26 -4.82
CA ILE A 87 -6.84 -17.33 -5.82
C ILE A 87 -6.94 -17.89 -7.24
N LYS A 88 -6.68 -19.19 -7.43
CA LYS A 88 -6.71 -19.85 -8.75
C LYS A 88 -8.11 -19.93 -9.36
N ASN A 89 -9.13 -20.09 -8.53
CA ASN A 89 -10.50 -20.40 -8.99
C ASN A 89 -11.49 -19.24 -8.83
N ARG A 90 -11.13 -18.17 -8.10
CA ARG A 90 -12.04 -17.06 -7.82
C ARG A 90 -12.39 -16.26 -9.07
N THR A 91 -13.59 -15.71 -9.09
CA THR A 91 -13.95 -14.63 -10.01
C THR A 91 -13.81 -13.29 -9.30
N LEU A 92 -13.08 -12.33 -9.89
CA LEU A 92 -12.89 -11.03 -9.27
C LEU A 92 -14.24 -10.30 -9.11
N LYS A 93 -14.45 -9.69 -7.93
CA LYS A 93 -15.66 -8.93 -7.57
C LYS A 93 -16.96 -9.73 -7.48
N LEU A 94 -16.88 -11.06 -7.49
CA LEU A 94 -18.01 -11.95 -7.27
C LEU A 94 -17.62 -12.94 -6.19
N TRP A 95 -18.28 -12.85 -5.04
CA TRP A 95 -18.00 -13.71 -3.89
C TRP A 95 -19.23 -14.53 -3.50
N ASN A 96 -19.04 -15.82 -3.31
CA ASN A 96 -20.02 -16.69 -2.64
C ASN A 96 -19.82 -16.68 -1.11
N ASP A 97 -20.75 -17.27 -0.38
CA ASP A 97 -20.72 -17.25 1.08
C ASP A 97 -19.51 -17.96 1.69
N LYS A 98 -19.04 -19.05 1.06
CA LYS A 98 -17.87 -19.81 1.53
C LYS A 98 -16.57 -19.03 1.30
N GLU A 99 -16.47 -18.31 0.20
CA GLU A 99 -15.33 -17.44 -0.11
C GLU A 99 -15.26 -16.26 0.86
N ILE A 100 -16.41 -15.68 1.22
CA ILE A 100 -16.46 -14.63 2.25
C ILE A 100 -16.00 -15.19 3.60
N ASP A 101 -16.46 -16.37 3.99
CA ASP A 101 -16.03 -17.00 5.24
C ASP A 101 -14.51 -17.25 5.27
N LEU A 102 -13.96 -17.78 4.16
CA LEU A 102 -12.51 -17.95 4.01
C LEU A 102 -11.76 -16.61 4.13
N LEU A 103 -12.26 -15.54 3.48
CA LEU A 103 -11.65 -14.22 3.56
C LEU A 103 -11.68 -13.67 4.98
N ILE A 104 -12.80 -13.80 5.70
CA ILE A 104 -12.92 -13.35 7.10
C ILE A 104 -11.95 -14.14 7.99
N GLU A 105 -11.97 -15.47 7.91
CA GLU A 105 -11.08 -16.36 8.70
C GLU A 105 -9.62 -16.00 8.46
N THR A 106 -9.22 -15.91 7.19
CA THR A 106 -7.84 -15.62 6.79
C THR A 106 -7.43 -14.22 7.24
N TYR A 107 -8.28 -13.22 7.03
CA TYR A 107 -7.99 -11.83 7.38
C TYR A 107 -7.91 -11.63 8.89
N ALA A 108 -8.80 -12.27 9.65
CA ALA A 108 -8.76 -12.25 11.11
C ALA A 108 -7.51 -12.90 11.66
N TYR A 109 -7.08 -14.02 11.09
CA TYR A 109 -5.86 -14.68 11.50
C TYR A 109 -4.61 -13.84 11.17
N ILE A 110 -4.49 -13.36 9.94
CA ILE A 110 -3.27 -12.67 9.47
C ILE A 110 -3.17 -11.25 10.03
N PHE A 111 -4.26 -10.49 10.05
CA PHE A 111 -4.25 -9.07 10.44
C PHE A 111 -4.84 -8.81 11.83
N ALA A 112 -5.18 -9.86 12.59
CA ALA A 112 -5.83 -9.75 13.90
C ALA A 112 -7.07 -8.83 13.89
N THR A 113 -7.79 -8.80 12.75
CA THR A 113 -8.95 -7.92 12.54
C THR A 113 -10.15 -8.77 12.14
N GLN A 114 -11.15 -8.85 13.01
CA GLN A 114 -12.37 -9.59 12.75
C GLN A 114 -13.43 -8.71 12.07
N TYR A 115 -14.12 -9.27 11.09
CA TYR A 115 -15.34 -8.69 10.50
C TYR A 115 -16.51 -9.64 10.71
N ARG A 116 -17.73 -9.09 10.82
CA ARG A 116 -18.93 -9.91 10.83
C ARG A 116 -19.43 -10.06 9.40
N LYS A 117 -19.84 -11.27 9.04
CA LYS A 117 -20.38 -11.58 7.71
C LYS A 117 -21.55 -10.67 7.31
N ILE A 118 -22.41 -10.32 8.27
CA ILE A 118 -23.56 -9.42 8.06
C ILE A 118 -23.16 -8.02 7.57
N ASP A 119 -21.95 -7.56 7.88
CA ASP A 119 -21.45 -6.26 7.44
C ASP A 119 -20.90 -6.31 5.99
N LEU A 120 -20.75 -7.51 5.43
CA LEU A 120 -20.12 -7.80 4.13
C LEU A 120 -21.16 -8.19 3.07
N CYS A 121 -21.76 -7.17 2.44
CA CYS A 121 -22.61 -7.36 1.27
C CYS A 121 -21.80 -7.64 -0.01
N LYS A 122 -22.19 -8.69 -0.73
CA LYS A 122 -21.59 -9.16 -2.00
C LYS A 122 -21.64 -8.11 -3.13
N ASN A 123 -22.79 -7.45 -3.28
CA ASN A 123 -23.10 -6.62 -4.46
C ASN A 123 -23.28 -5.12 -4.14
N CYS A 124 -23.05 -4.70 -2.90
CA CYS A 124 -23.23 -3.32 -2.49
C CYS A 124 -21.96 -2.50 -2.76
N GLN A 125 -22.10 -1.26 -3.26
CA GLN A 125 -20.95 -0.40 -3.58
C GLN A 125 -20.02 -0.12 -2.38
N GLY A 126 -20.53 -0.17 -1.15
CA GLY A 126 -19.75 0.00 0.09
C GLY A 126 -19.02 -1.28 0.49
N SER A 127 -19.76 -2.27 0.99
CA SER A 127 -19.17 -3.52 1.50
C SER A 127 -18.43 -4.34 0.44
N GLY A 128 -18.81 -4.26 -0.83
CA GLY A 128 -18.05 -4.88 -1.93
C GLY A 128 -16.66 -4.28 -2.11
N LYS A 129 -16.47 -2.98 -1.83
CA LYS A 129 -15.13 -2.36 -1.79
C LYS A 129 -14.31 -2.87 -0.61
N LEU A 130 -14.95 -3.17 0.52
CA LEU A 130 -14.29 -3.75 1.69
C LEU A 130 -13.78 -5.17 1.38
N LEU A 131 -14.61 -6.03 0.80
CA LEU A 131 -14.21 -7.37 0.34
C LEU A 131 -13.06 -7.31 -0.67
N LEU A 132 -13.13 -6.37 -1.62
CA LEU A 132 -12.05 -6.15 -2.59
C LEU A 132 -10.76 -5.71 -1.89
N LYS A 133 -10.86 -4.81 -0.91
CA LYS A 133 -9.71 -4.36 -0.12
C LYS A 133 -9.08 -5.50 0.67
N MET A 134 -9.89 -6.31 1.35
CA MET A 134 -9.43 -7.49 2.09
C MET A 134 -8.69 -8.46 1.16
N SER A 135 -9.29 -8.79 0.02
CA SER A 135 -8.70 -9.67 -1.00
C SER A 135 -7.34 -9.14 -1.46
N ASN A 136 -7.26 -7.85 -1.83
CA ASN A 136 -6.01 -7.23 -2.29
C ASN A 136 -4.91 -7.17 -1.21
N GLU A 137 -5.28 -7.02 0.07
CA GLU A 137 -4.31 -7.03 1.17
C GLU A 137 -3.78 -8.45 1.42
N LEU A 138 -4.65 -9.45 1.40
CA LEU A 138 -4.27 -10.85 1.53
C LEU A 138 -3.43 -11.34 0.34
N ASP A 139 -3.78 -10.96 -0.89
CA ASP A 139 -3.03 -11.32 -2.10
C ASP A 139 -1.59 -10.82 -2.04
N LYS A 140 -1.36 -9.63 -1.49
CA LYS A 140 0.00 -9.09 -1.30
C LYS A 140 0.79 -9.92 -0.32
N VAL A 141 0.17 -10.32 0.79
CA VAL A 141 0.82 -11.20 1.78
C VAL A 141 1.09 -12.57 1.17
N HIS A 142 0.16 -13.12 0.38
CA HIS A 142 0.34 -14.40 -0.30
C HIS A 142 1.48 -14.33 -1.32
N SER A 143 1.53 -13.28 -2.14
CA SER A 143 2.57 -13.09 -3.18
C SER A 143 4.00 -13.00 -2.62
N SER A 144 4.17 -12.64 -1.35
CA SER A 144 5.50 -12.60 -0.74
C SER A 144 6.10 -13.99 -0.45
N TYR A 145 5.31 -15.07 -0.57
CA TYR A 145 5.77 -16.46 -0.42
C TYR A 145 6.16 -17.08 -1.77
N GLU A 146 5.78 -16.47 -2.89
CA GLU A 146 6.15 -16.92 -4.24
C GLU A 146 7.46 -16.28 -4.74
N SER A 147 8.06 -15.40 -3.93
CA SER A 147 9.26 -14.59 -4.25
C SER A 147 10.57 -15.23 -3.80
#